data_AF-A0A2H0BHB8-F1
#
_entry.id   AF-A0A2H0BHB8-F1
#
_cell.length_a   1.000
_cell.length_b   1.000
_cell.length_c   1.000
_cell.angle_alpha   90.00
_cell.angle_beta   90.00
_cell.angle_gamma   90.00
#
_symmetry.space_group_name_H-M   'P 1'
#
loop_
_entity.id
_entity.type
_entity.pdbx_description
1 polymer ?
#
loop_
_entity_poly.entity_id
_entity_poly.type
_entity_poly.pdbx_seq_one_letter_code
_entity_poly.pdbx_strand_id
1 'polypeptide(L)'
;MSFPKYKYLLTYRYAEIIQDLSVEFCKQYIDRHSRTLDQMVQAARSGKQNIVEAVGESDTTKKNEIKLLGYSKGSFEELLADYEDYLRQHNFPIFSKTDPRISRFRETAYRLSNLSNLSNLGSLIEKAKLPASSEDAANLLITLVHIETYLLDKQIKALIAKFQKEGGFSENLLRGRLTSCKNG
;
A
#
# COMPACT_ATOMS: atom_id res chain seq x y z
N MET A 1 -7.79 21.45 -11.90
CA MET A 1 -7.28 21.33 -10.51
C MET A 1 -6.37 20.10 -10.45
N SER A 2 -5.19 20.20 -9.86
CA SER A 2 -4.36 19.02 -9.60
C SER A 2 -4.92 18.28 -8.39
N PHE A 3 -5.06 16.96 -8.47
CA PHE A 3 -5.49 16.14 -7.34
C PHE A 3 -4.46 16.16 -6.19
N PRO A 4 -4.87 15.73 -4.98
CA PRO A 4 -3.91 15.45 -3.92
C PRO A 4 -2.77 14.55 -4.42
N LYS A 5 -1.53 14.85 -4.01
CA LYS A 5 -0.31 14.22 -4.55
C LYS A 5 -0.33 12.70 -4.47
N TYR A 6 -0.91 12.14 -3.41
CA TYR A 6 -0.99 10.70 -3.21
C TYR A 6 -1.74 9.97 -4.33
N LYS A 7 -2.70 10.61 -5.03
CA LYS A 7 -3.45 10.00 -6.14
C LYS A 7 -2.53 9.56 -7.31
N TYR A 8 -1.37 10.21 -7.44
CA TYR A 8 -0.39 9.90 -8.47
C TYR A 8 0.62 8.81 -8.06
N LEU A 9 0.65 8.42 -6.79
CA LEU A 9 1.53 7.34 -6.33
C LEU A 9 1.03 5.99 -6.81
N LEU A 10 1.98 5.15 -7.25
CA LEU A 10 1.67 3.78 -7.62
C LEU A 10 1.21 2.97 -6.40
N THR A 11 1.87 3.15 -5.25
CA THR A 11 1.53 2.53 -3.96
C THR A 11 0.09 2.87 -3.54
N TYR A 12 -0.30 4.15 -3.65
CA TYR A 12 -1.69 4.53 -3.36
C TYR A 12 -2.70 3.83 -4.26
N ARG A 13 -2.45 3.73 -5.57
CA ARG A 13 -3.40 3.09 -6.50
C ARG A 13 -3.52 1.58 -6.26
N TYR A 14 -2.41 0.91 -5.91
CA TYR A 14 -2.45 -0.48 -5.45
C TYR A 14 -3.21 -0.63 -4.13
N ALA A 15 -2.94 0.23 -3.15
CA ALA A 15 -3.64 0.25 -1.86
C ALA A 15 -5.15 0.51 -2.02
N GLU A 16 -5.56 1.36 -2.96
CA GLU A 16 -6.97 1.60 -3.29
C GLU A 16 -7.64 0.33 -3.86
N ILE A 17 -6.98 -0.36 -4.81
CA ILE A 17 -7.47 -1.63 -5.36
C ILE A 17 -7.56 -2.71 -4.26
N ILE A 18 -6.52 -2.85 -3.43
CA ILE A 18 -6.49 -3.82 -2.34
C ILE A 18 -7.64 -3.55 -1.37
N GLN A 19 -7.85 -2.29 -0.95
CA GLN A 19 -8.94 -1.96 -0.04
C GLN A 19 -10.31 -2.35 -0.61
N ASP A 20 -10.60 -1.97 -1.86
CA ASP A 20 -11.90 -2.23 -2.47
C ASP A 20 -12.16 -3.74 -2.59
N LEU A 21 -11.16 -4.50 -3.05
CA LEU A 21 -11.25 -5.96 -3.15
C LEU A 21 -11.30 -6.64 -1.77
N SER A 22 -10.62 -6.10 -0.76
CA SER A 22 -10.65 -6.65 0.60
C SER A 22 -12.03 -6.52 1.22
N VAL A 23 -12.69 -5.38 1.01
CA VAL A 23 -14.07 -5.16 1.46
C VAL A 23 -15.03 -6.13 0.76
N GLU A 24 -14.89 -6.31 -0.55
CA GLU A 24 -15.69 -7.26 -1.32
C GLU A 24 -15.46 -8.70 -0.84
N PHE A 25 -14.20 -9.08 -0.62
CA PHE A 25 -13.80 -10.42 -0.19
C PHE A 25 -14.38 -10.74 1.18
N CYS A 26 -14.21 -9.82 2.14
CA CYS A 26 -14.70 -10.03 3.50
C CYS A 26 -16.23 -10.11 3.52
N LYS A 27 -16.92 -9.28 2.73
CA LYS A 27 -18.38 -9.34 2.62
C LYS A 27 -18.88 -10.67 2.06
N GLN A 28 -18.12 -11.29 1.14
CA GLN A 28 -18.56 -12.50 0.46
C GLN A 28 -18.15 -13.79 1.17
N TYR A 29 -16.96 -13.82 1.77
CA TYR A 29 -16.30 -15.06 2.19
C TYR A 29 -15.97 -15.15 3.68
N ILE A 30 -16.13 -14.05 4.44
CA ILE A 30 -15.91 -14.03 5.89
C ILE A 30 -17.25 -13.91 6.60
N ASP A 31 -17.41 -14.66 7.70
CA ASP A 31 -18.62 -14.56 8.52
C ASP A 31 -18.81 -13.10 8.98
N ARG A 32 -20.00 -12.56 8.72
CA ARG A 32 -20.39 -11.18 9.06
C ARG A 32 -20.32 -10.84 10.55
N HIS A 33 -20.29 -11.86 11.41
CA HIS A 33 -20.18 -11.74 12.87
C HIS A 33 -18.76 -12.01 13.36
N SER A 34 -17.84 -12.42 12.48
CA SER A 34 -16.45 -12.68 12.85
C SER A 34 -15.67 -11.38 13.06
N ARG A 35 -14.85 -11.36 14.12
CA ARG A 35 -13.90 -10.27 14.36
C ARG A 35 -12.86 -10.15 13.23
N THR A 36 -12.57 -11.24 12.53
CA THR A 36 -11.67 -11.27 11.38
C THR A 36 -12.13 -10.33 10.28
N LEU A 37 -13.44 -10.19 10.05
CA LEU A 37 -13.98 -9.26 9.05
C LEU A 37 -13.53 -7.83 9.33
N ASP A 38 -13.73 -7.36 10.57
CA ASP A 38 -13.35 -6.01 10.97
C ASP A 38 -11.83 -5.82 10.88
N GLN A 39 -11.06 -6.82 11.30
CA GLN A 39 -9.60 -6.78 11.32
C GLN A 39 -9.04 -6.63 9.89
N MET A 40 -9.47 -7.47 8.96
CA MET A 40 -9.04 -7.43 7.57
C MET A 40 -9.43 -6.11 6.89
N VAL A 41 -10.69 -5.68 7.04
CA VAL A 41 -11.17 -4.42 6.46
C VAL A 41 -10.41 -3.22 7.04
N GLN A 42 -10.14 -3.23 8.34
CA GLN A 42 -9.40 -2.17 9.00
C GLN A 42 -7.92 -2.16 8.62
N ALA A 43 -7.27 -3.33 8.48
CA ALA A 43 -5.89 -3.44 8.03
C ALA A 43 -5.74 -2.86 6.61
N ALA A 44 -6.61 -3.25 5.68
CA ALA A 44 -6.63 -2.72 4.32
C ALA A 44 -6.86 -1.21 4.28
N ARG A 45 -7.83 -0.70 5.08
CA ARG A 45 -8.10 0.74 5.22
C ARG A 45 -6.88 1.46 5.79
N SER A 46 -6.27 0.96 6.87
CA SER A 46 -5.14 1.59 7.54
C SER A 46 -3.92 1.64 6.63
N GLY A 47 -3.65 0.57 5.88
CA GLY A 47 -2.59 0.54 4.88
C GLY A 47 -2.69 1.71 3.90
N LYS A 48 -3.89 1.93 3.33
CA LYS A 48 -4.14 3.04 2.42
C LYS A 48 -4.07 4.41 3.10
N GLN A 49 -4.68 4.58 4.27
CA GLN A 49 -4.72 5.89 4.96
C GLN A 49 -3.33 6.35 5.38
N ASN A 50 -2.47 5.45 5.84
CA ASN A 50 -1.08 5.78 6.16
C ASN A 50 -0.31 6.35 4.95
N ILE A 51 -0.61 5.92 3.71
CA ILE A 51 -0.02 6.50 2.49
C ILE A 51 -0.57 7.92 2.24
N VAL A 52 -1.87 8.13 2.49
CA VAL A 52 -2.51 9.44 2.36
C VAL A 52 -1.90 10.43 3.35
N GLU A 53 -1.75 10.05 4.61
CA GLU A 53 -1.15 10.88 5.66
C GLU A 53 0.33 11.16 5.38
N ALA A 54 1.07 10.16 4.88
CA ALA A 54 2.49 10.31 4.56
C ALA A 54 2.77 11.40 3.50
N VAL A 55 1.91 11.50 2.47
CA VAL A 55 2.19 12.31 1.27
C VAL A 55 1.18 13.44 1.04
N GLY A 56 0.04 13.41 1.73
CA GLY A 56 -1.07 14.35 1.56
C GLY A 56 -0.85 15.70 2.26
N GLU A 57 -0.11 15.74 3.35
CA GLU A 57 0.10 16.95 4.15
C GLU A 57 1.40 17.67 3.74
N SER A 58 1.34 19.01 3.64
CA SER A 58 2.51 19.85 3.30
C SER A 58 3.59 19.85 4.38
N ASP A 59 3.21 19.52 5.61
CA ASP A 59 4.03 19.72 6.81
C ASP A 59 4.60 18.38 7.34
N THR A 60 4.32 17.26 6.67
CA THR A 60 4.89 15.96 7.05
C THR A 60 6.40 15.99 6.86
N THR A 61 7.13 15.91 7.97
CA THR A 61 8.59 15.78 7.91
C THR A 61 8.98 14.49 7.18
N LYS A 62 10.12 14.47 6.49
CA LYS A 62 10.65 13.25 5.84
C LYS A 62 10.74 12.05 6.79
N LYS A 63 11.02 12.31 8.08
CA LYS A 63 11.03 11.28 9.12
C LYS A 63 9.63 10.69 9.36
N ASN A 64 8.61 11.54 9.42
CA ASN A 64 7.22 11.10 9.58
C ASN A 64 6.71 10.39 8.32
N GLU A 65 7.07 10.86 7.12
CA GLU A 65 6.73 10.20 5.86
C GLU A 65 7.26 8.75 5.85
N ILE A 66 8.55 8.55 6.14
CA ILE A 66 9.16 7.21 6.25
C ILE A 66 8.43 6.34 7.29
N LYS A 67 8.11 6.92 8.45
CA LYS A 67 7.43 6.22 9.54
C LYS A 67 6.02 5.76 9.14
N LEU A 68 5.22 6.65 8.56
CA LEU A 68 3.86 6.36 8.12
C LEU A 68 3.84 5.32 6.99
N LEU A 69 4.76 5.39 6.03
CA LEU A 69 4.90 4.34 5.02
C LEU A 69 5.31 2.99 5.65
N GLY A 70 6.12 3.00 6.71
CA GLY A 70 6.41 1.80 7.50
C GLY A 70 5.16 1.21 8.16
N TYR A 71 4.28 2.05 8.71
CA TYR A 71 2.99 1.60 9.25
C TYR A 71 2.05 1.08 8.17
N SER A 72 2.05 1.71 6.98
CA SER A 72 1.33 1.19 5.81
C SER A 72 1.77 -0.22 5.45
N LYS A 73 3.09 -0.46 5.37
CA LYS A 73 3.66 -1.79 5.10
C LYS A 73 3.24 -2.81 6.15
N GLY A 74 3.31 -2.46 7.43
CA GLY A 74 2.88 -3.33 8.53
C GLY A 74 1.40 -3.73 8.43
N SER A 75 0.50 -2.78 8.13
CA SER A 75 -0.92 -3.09 7.93
C SER A 75 -1.16 -4.04 6.76
N PHE A 76 -0.38 -3.93 5.68
CA PHE A 76 -0.48 -4.88 4.56
C PHE A 76 0.15 -6.24 4.88
N GLU A 77 1.17 -6.32 5.73
CA GLU A 77 1.72 -7.60 6.22
C GLU A 77 0.74 -8.33 7.16
N GLU A 78 -0.01 -7.60 7.99
CA GLU A 78 -1.13 -8.16 8.77
C GLU A 78 -2.21 -8.73 7.85
N LEU A 79 -2.62 -7.94 6.84
CA LEU A 79 -3.62 -8.37 5.86
C LEU A 79 -3.15 -9.58 5.03
N LEU A 80 -1.85 -9.67 4.70
CA LEU A 80 -1.26 -10.83 4.04
C LEU A 80 -1.47 -12.10 4.86
N ALA A 81 -1.14 -12.04 6.15
CA ALA A 81 -1.27 -13.16 7.07
C ALA A 81 -2.74 -13.62 7.18
N ASP A 82 -3.71 -12.69 7.20
CA ASP A 82 -5.13 -13.04 7.22
C ASP A 82 -5.56 -13.82 5.96
N TYR A 83 -5.05 -13.48 4.77
CA TYR A 83 -5.35 -14.24 3.54
C TYR A 83 -4.67 -15.61 3.52
N GLU A 84 -3.43 -15.71 4.01
CA GLU A 84 -2.73 -16.98 4.15
C GLU A 84 -3.47 -17.91 5.12
N ASP A 85 -3.96 -17.36 6.23
CA ASP A 85 -4.79 -18.07 7.20
C ASP A 85 -6.11 -18.52 6.61
N TYR A 86 -6.78 -17.66 5.82
CA TYR A 86 -8.00 -18.04 5.12
C TYR A 86 -7.76 -19.26 4.21
N LEU A 87 -6.72 -19.22 3.37
CA LEU A 87 -6.39 -20.35 2.49
C LEU A 87 -6.08 -21.62 3.27
N ARG A 88 -5.26 -21.50 4.33
CA ARG A 88 -4.87 -22.62 5.19
C ARG A 88 -6.07 -23.27 5.87
N GLN A 89 -6.99 -22.48 6.42
CA GLN A 89 -8.18 -22.98 7.12
C GLN A 89 -9.18 -23.67 6.18
N HIS A 90 -9.18 -23.29 4.89
CA HIS A 90 -10.06 -23.88 3.87
C HIS A 90 -9.38 -24.98 3.03
N ASN A 91 -8.14 -25.36 3.37
CA ASN A 91 -7.32 -26.33 2.62
C ASN A 91 -7.07 -25.93 1.16
N PHE A 92 -6.99 -24.63 0.88
CA PHE A 92 -6.64 -24.11 -0.43
C PHE A 92 -5.12 -23.89 -0.55
N PRO A 93 -4.51 -24.16 -1.72
CA PRO A 93 -3.09 -23.90 -1.92
C PRO A 93 -2.83 -22.41 -2.14
N ILE A 94 -1.67 -21.95 -1.65
CA ILE A 94 -1.07 -20.69 -2.10
C ILE A 94 -0.37 -20.96 -3.44
N PHE A 95 -0.67 -20.14 -4.46
CA PHE A 95 -0.10 -20.32 -5.79
C PHE A 95 1.38 -19.95 -5.83
N SER A 96 2.16 -20.82 -6.47
CA SER A 96 3.57 -20.54 -6.74
C SER A 96 3.73 -19.38 -7.73
N LYS A 97 4.90 -18.72 -7.71
CA LYS A 97 5.22 -17.61 -8.63
C LYS A 97 5.18 -18.00 -10.11
N THR A 98 5.26 -19.30 -10.43
CA THR A 98 5.22 -19.86 -11.78
C THR A 98 3.81 -20.27 -12.21
N ASP A 99 2.81 -20.17 -11.34
CA ASP A 99 1.43 -20.47 -11.71
C ASP A 99 0.93 -19.46 -12.77
N PRO A 100 0.35 -19.90 -13.89
CA PRO A 100 -0.12 -19.01 -14.95
C PRO A 100 -1.21 -18.04 -14.49
N ARG A 101 -1.96 -18.34 -13.42
CA ARG A 101 -2.92 -17.42 -12.80
C ARG A 101 -2.23 -16.20 -12.19
N ILE A 102 -1.06 -16.39 -11.57
CA ILE A 102 -0.29 -15.29 -10.97
C ILE A 102 0.14 -14.27 -12.02
N SER A 103 0.53 -14.73 -13.22
CA SER A 103 0.84 -13.81 -14.33
C SER A 103 -0.36 -12.96 -14.71
N ARG A 104 -1.55 -13.56 -14.84
CA ARG A 104 -2.79 -12.82 -15.14
C ARG A 104 -3.19 -11.84 -14.04
N PHE A 105 -3.00 -12.23 -12.78
CA PHE A 105 -3.23 -11.34 -11.64
C PHE A 105 -2.31 -10.12 -11.69
N ARG A 106 -1.02 -10.32 -11.98
CA ARG A 106 -0.05 -9.22 -12.14
C ARG A 106 -0.38 -8.31 -13.30
N GLU A 107 -0.72 -8.86 -14.47
CA GLU A 107 -1.12 -8.09 -15.65
C GLU A 107 -2.34 -7.20 -15.34
N THR A 108 -3.36 -7.78 -14.70
CA THR A 108 -4.54 -7.04 -14.26
C THR A 108 -4.16 -5.93 -13.27
N ALA A 109 -3.33 -6.24 -12.28
CA ALA A 109 -2.88 -5.27 -11.29
C ALA A 109 -2.11 -4.09 -11.92
N TYR A 110 -1.19 -4.37 -12.85
CA TYR A 110 -0.43 -3.34 -13.57
C TYR A 110 -1.32 -2.45 -14.42
N ARG A 111 -2.29 -3.05 -15.11
CA ARG A 111 -3.23 -2.32 -15.95
C ARG A 111 -4.13 -1.40 -15.13
N LEU A 112 -4.70 -1.92 -14.04
CA LEU A 112 -5.62 -1.17 -13.18
C LEU A 112 -4.92 -0.07 -12.38
N SER A 113 -3.67 -0.29 -11.96
CA SER A 113 -2.88 0.71 -11.22
C SER A 113 -2.13 1.70 -12.11
N ASN A 114 -2.32 1.64 -13.44
CA ASN A 114 -1.69 2.60 -14.35
C ASN A 114 -2.31 4.00 -14.21
N LEU A 115 -1.51 5.05 -14.43
CA LEU A 115 -2.01 6.42 -14.50
C LEU A 115 -3.04 6.61 -15.61
N SER A 116 -2.96 5.85 -16.70
CA SER A 116 -3.97 5.88 -17.77
C SER A 116 -5.36 5.44 -17.30
N ASN A 117 -5.44 4.70 -16.20
CA ASN A 117 -6.70 4.30 -15.57
C ASN A 117 -7.20 5.33 -14.55
N LEU A 118 -6.49 6.44 -14.32
CA LEU A 118 -6.92 7.49 -13.41
C LEU A 118 -7.82 8.50 -14.15
N SER A 119 -9.06 8.66 -13.68
CA SER A 119 -10.03 9.59 -14.26
C SER A 119 -9.68 11.05 -13.99
N ASN A 120 -10.34 11.95 -14.73
CA ASN A 120 -10.34 13.39 -14.44
C ASN A 120 -11.08 13.78 -13.15
N LEU A 121 -11.58 12.79 -12.39
CA LEU A 121 -12.12 12.97 -11.04
C LEU A 121 -11.21 12.36 -9.96
N GLY A 122 -10.05 11.79 -10.32
CA GLY A 122 -9.09 11.23 -9.37
C GLY A 122 -9.48 9.85 -8.83
N SER A 123 -10.36 9.13 -9.54
CA SER A 123 -10.78 7.76 -9.26
C SER A 123 -10.30 6.81 -10.38
N LEU A 124 -10.10 5.54 -10.06
CA LEU A 124 -9.84 4.53 -11.09
C LEU A 124 -11.08 4.36 -12.00
N ILE A 125 -10.88 4.45 -13.32
CA ILE A 125 -11.94 4.32 -14.34
C ILE A 125 -12.45 2.88 -14.35
N GLU A 126 -11.54 1.94 -14.54
CA GLU A 126 -11.81 0.52 -14.40
C GLU A 126 -11.52 0.06 -12.98
N LYS A 127 -12.50 -0.63 -12.39
CA LYS A 127 -12.38 -1.23 -11.06
C LYS A 127 -11.99 -2.69 -11.16
N ALA A 128 -11.16 -3.12 -10.21
CA ALA A 128 -10.90 -4.54 -10.03
C ALA A 128 -12.18 -5.27 -9.62
N LYS A 129 -12.25 -6.56 -9.95
CA LYS A 129 -13.31 -7.47 -9.51
C LYS A 129 -12.68 -8.72 -8.96
N LEU A 130 -13.30 -9.31 -7.93
CA LEU A 130 -12.85 -10.59 -7.43
C LEU A 130 -13.09 -11.71 -8.45
N PRO A 131 -12.17 -12.68 -8.53
CA PRO A 131 -12.43 -13.99 -9.12
C PRO A 131 -13.65 -14.66 -8.47
N ALA A 132 -14.27 -15.58 -9.21
CA ALA A 132 -15.49 -16.26 -8.77
C ALA A 132 -15.27 -17.23 -7.60
N SER A 133 -14.08 -17.80 -7.45
CA SER A 133 -13.75 -18.70 -6.34
C SER A 133 -13.03 -17.95 -5.22
N SER A 134 -13.28 -18.36 -3.97
CA SER A 134 -12.58 -17.79 -2.81
C SER A 134 -11.08 -18.10 -2.81
N GLU A 135 -10.67 -19.26 -3.35
CA GLU A 135 -9.27 -19.63 -3.57
C GLU A 135 -8.55 -18.65 -4.50
N ASP A 136 -9.09 -18.41 -5.70
CA ASP A 136 -8.46 -17.48 -6.65
C ASP A 136 -8.52 -16.04 -6.12
N ALA A 137 -9.60 -15.67 -5.43
CA ALA A 137 -9.77 -14.34 -4.83
C ALA A 137 -8.72 -14.07 -3.74
N ALA A 138 -8.50 -15.01 -2.81
CA ALA A 138 -7.47 -14.87 -1.80
C ALA A 138 -6.06 -14.87 -2.43
N ASN A 139 -5.79 -15.73 -3.42
CA ASN A 139 -4.50 -15.73 -4.11
C ASN A 139 -4.25 -14.45 -4.94
N LEU A 140 -5.29 -13.83 -5.53
CA LEU A 140 -5.19 -12.51 -6.15
C LEU A 140 -4.79 -11.46 -5.11
N LEU A 141 -5.46 -11.44 -3.95
CA LEU A 141 -5.20 -10.47 -2.88
C LEU A 141 -3.79 -10.64 -2.31
N ILE A 142 -3.33 -11.87 -2.05
CA ILE A 142 -1.93 -12.18 -1.69
C ILE A 142 -0.96 -11.62 -2.74
N THR A 143 -1.26 -11.80 -4.03
CA THR A 143 -0.41 -11.29 -5.11
C THR A 143 -0.32 -9.77 -5.08
N LEU A 144 -1.45 -9.08 -4.91
CA LEU A 144 -1.50 -7.63 -4.82
C LEU A 144 -0.76 -7.09 -3.60
N VAL A 145 -0.95 -7.72 -2.44
CA VAL A 145 -0.29 -7.33 -1.19
C VAL A 145 1.23 -7.55 -1.26
N HIS A 146 1.71 -8.61 -1.90
CA HIS A 146 3.13 -8.79 -2.17
C HIS A 146 3.71 -7.70 -3.08
N ILE A 147 2.97 -7.26 -4.09
CA ILE A 147 3.40 -6.15 -4.95
C ILE A 147 3.45 -4.85 -4.14
N GLU A 148 2.40 -4.56 -3.35
CA GLU A 148 2.31 -3.32 -2.57
C GLU A 148 3.41 -3.22 -1.51
N THR A 149 3.63 -4.29 -0.74
CA THR A 149 4.70 -4.32 0.27
C THR A 149 6.09 -4.17 -0.35
N TYR A 150 6.32 -4.73 -1.55
CA TYR A 150 7.55 -4.51 -2.32
C TYR A 150 7.71 -3.05 -2.79
N LEU A 151 6.63 -2.44 -3.30
CA LEU A 151 6.63 -1.04 -3.75
C LEU A 151 6.87 -0.09 -2.58
N LEU A 152 6.21 -0.32 -1.43
CA LEU A 152 6.42 0.45 -0.20
C LEU A 152 7.86 0.33 0.30
N ASP A 153 8.44 -0.87 0.32
CA ASP A 153 9.85 -1.07 0.69
C ASP A 153 10.80 -0.27 -0.20
N LYS A 154 10.57 -0.27 -1.52
CA LYS A 154 11.35 0.53 -2.47
C LYS A 154 11.18 2.03 -2.24
N GLN A 155 9.95 2.49 -2.00
CA GLN A 155 9.65 3.89 -1.71
C GLN A 155 10.35 4.35 -0.43
N ILE A 156 10.24 3.57 0.65
CA ILE A 156 10.89 3.85 1.94
C ILE A 156 12.41 3.92 1.78
N LYS A 157 13.02 2.94 1.10
CA LYS A 157 14.48 2.92 0.86
C LYS A 157 14.95 4.15 0.08
N ALA A 158 14.19 4.57 -0.94
CA ALA A 158 14.50 5.76 -1.71
C ALA A 158 14.43 7.04 -0.85
N LEU A 159 13.41 7.16 0.01
CA LEU A 159 13.26 8.29 0.94
C LEU A 159 14.40 8.34 1.97
N ILE A 160 14.80 7.19 2.53
CA ILE A 160 15.94 7.09 3.45
C ILE A 160 17.24 7.54 2.77
N ALA A 161 17.52 7.03 1.56
CA ALA A 161 18.72 7.40 0.82
C ALA A 161 18.76 8.90 0.50
N LYS A 162 17.61 9.48 0.12
CA LYS A 162 17.46 10.92 -0.11
C LYS A 162 17.71 11.73 1.17
N PHE A 163 17.15 11.27 2.29
CA PHE A 163 17.33 11.91 3.60
C PHE A 163 18.80 11.90 4.05
N GLN A 164 19.51 10.79 3.85
CA GLN A 164 20.94 10.67 4.16
C GLN A 164 21.79 11.60 3.29
N LYS A 165 21.48 11.72 2.00
CA LYS A 165 22.24 12.58 1.06
C LYS A 165 22.01 14.08 1.32
N GLU A 166 20.80 14.47 1.68
CA GLU A 166 20.43 15.88 1.87
C GLU A 166 20.78 16.40 3.27
N GLY A 167 21.35 15.56 4.13
CA GLY A 167 21.71 15.89 5.52
C GLY A 167 20.48 15.83 6.43
N GLY A 168 20.60 15.07 7.52
CA GLY A 168 19.54 14.99 8.51
C GLY A 168 19.21 16.39 9.05
N PHE A 169 17.93 16.67 9.30
CA PHE A 169 17.42 17.96 9.78
C PHE A 169 18.27 18.53 10.94
N SER A 170 18.74 17.65 11.84
CA SER A 170 19.61 17.98 12.97
C SER A 170 21.00 18.48 12.59
N GLU A 171 21.63 17.92 11.54
CA GLU A 171 22.98 18.32 11.11
C GLU A 171 22.96 19.63 10.33
N ASN A 172 21.92 19.87 9.53
CA ASN A 172 21.77 21.13 8.80
C ASN A 172 21.38 22.30 9.72
N LEU A 173 20.53 22.05 10.75
CA LEU A 173 20.28 23.03 11.81
C LEU A 173 21.53 23.32 12.65
N LEU A 174 22.33 22.29 12.97
CA LEU A 174 23.59 22.45 13.69
C LEU A 174 24.63 23.21 12.85
N ARG A 175 24.75 22.91 11.55
CA ARG A 175 25.59 23.67 10.61
C ARG A 175 25.14 25.12 10.50
N GLY A 176 23.84 25.37 10.33
CA GLY A 176 23.28 26.72 10.26
C GLY A 176 23.59 27.56 11.49
N ARG A 177 23.48 26.98 12.69
CA ARG A 177 23.83 27.66 13.94
C ARG A 177 25.34 27.93 14.07
N LEU A 178 26.18 26.98 13.66
CA LEU A 178 27.64 27.14 13.68
C LEU A 178 28.14 28.18 12.66
N THR A 179 27.46 28.35 11.53
CA THR A 179 27.77 29.42 10.56
C THR A 179 27.32 30.80 11.03
N SER A 180 26.20 30.90 11.76
CA SER A 180 25.76 32.19 12.34
C SER A 180 26.64 32.67 13.49
N CYS A 181 27.24 31.77 14.26
CA CYS A 181 28.16 32.14 15.35
C CYS A 181 29.59 32.51 14.89
N LYS A 182 29.94 32.32 13.59
CA LYS A 182 31.26 32.68 13.05
C LYS A 182 31.29 34.00 12.28
N ASN A 183 30.13 34.62 12.06
CA ASN A 183 29.98 35.89 11.35
C ASN A 183 29.51 37.03 12.27
N GLY A 184 29.74 36.90 13.58
CA GLY A 184 29.49 37.94 14.59
C GLY A 184 30.78 38.44 15.19
#